data_AF-A0AAN7EA26-F1
#
_entry.id   AF-A0AAN7EA26-F1
#
_cell.length_a   1.000
_cell.length_b   1.000
_cell.length_c   1.000
_cell.angle_alpha   90.00
_cell.angle_beta   90.00
_cell.angle_gamma   90.00
#
_symmetry.space_group_name_H-M   'P 1'
#
loop_
_entity.id
_entity.type
_entity.pdbx_description
1 polymer ?
#
loop_
_entity_poly.entity_id
_entity_poly.type
_entity_poly.pdbx_seq_one_letter_code
_entity_poly.pdbx_strand_id
1 'polypeptide(L)' 'MAGFSSLAPKMKNLVVAGSLTGFVFSVYFYTMRAVASGDELQVAIDKFEEQKSKDVSTMPSKV' A
#
# COMPACT_ATOMS: atom_id res chain seq x y z
N MET A 1 -16.47 -0.39 35.57
CA MET A 1 -15.74 -0.12 34.31
C MET A 1 -14.63 0.88 34.59
N ALA A 2 -13.41 0.43 34.91
CA ALA A 2 -12.26 1.32 35.05
C ALA A 2 -11.73 1.64 33.65
N GLY A 3 -12.22 2.73 33.06
CA GLY A 3 -11.87 3.16 31.70
C GLY A 3 -10.77 4.22 31.67
N PHE A 4 -10.59 4.85 30.52
CA PHE A 4 -9.66 5.97 30.31
C PHE A 4 -9.73 7.04 31.41
N SER A 5 -10.92 7.29 31.99
CA SER A 5 -11.13 8.24 33.09
C SER A 5 -10.35 7.91 34.37
N SER A 6 -10.08 6.62 34.62
CA SER A 6 -9.37 6.12 35.80
C SER A 6 -7.84 6.17 35.68
N LEU A 7 -7.29 6.51 34.51
CA LEU A 7 -5.85 6.60 34.30
C LEU A 7 -5.26 7.88 34.92
N ALA A 8 -4.05 7.76 35.45
CA ALA A 8 -3.25 8.90 35.88
C ALA A 8 -3.07 9.93 34.74
N PRO A 9 -3.03 11.25 35.01
CA PRO A 9 -2.99 12.29 33.98
C PRO A 9 -1.86 12.12 32.94
N LYS A 10 -0.66 11.73 33.39
CA LYS A 10 0.49 11.46 32.51
C LYS A 10 0.22 10.30 31.54
N MET A 11 -0.50 9.29 31.99
CA MET A 11 -0.81 8.09 31.22
C MET A 11 -1.94 8.36 30.20
N LYS A 12 -2.89 9.23 30.54
CA LYS A 12 -3.88 9.77 29.59
C LYS A 12 -3.21 10.50 28.43
N ASN A 13 -2.26 11.38 28.74
CA ASN A 13 -1.53 12.14 27.71
C ASN A 13 -0.72 11.22 26.79
N LEU A 14 -0.13 10.16 27.35
CA LEU A 14 0.62 9.16 26.57
C LEU A 14 -0.29 8.37 25.63
N VAL A 15 -1.46 7.94 26.12
CA VAL A 15 -2.47 7.25 25.29
C VAL A 15 -2.99 8.17 24.18
N VAL A 16 -3.29 9.44 24.50
CA VAL A 16 -3.76 10.41 23.51
C VAL A 16 -2.69 10.67 22.45
N ALA A 17 -1.46 10.99 22.87
CA ALA A 17 -0.33 11.21 21.97
C ALA A 17 -0.05 9.97 21.10
N GLY A 18 -0.01 8.78 21.71
CA GLY A 18 0.20 7.52 21.00
C GLY A 18 -0.91 7.22 19.99
N SER A 19 -2.17 7.46 20.36
CA SER A 19 -3.31 7.25 19.45
C SER A 19 -3.29 8.19 18.24
N LEU A 20 -2.96 9.46 18.45
CA LEU A 20 -2.84 10.44 17.37
C LEU A 20 -1.67 10.12 16.44
N THR A 21 -0.50 9.81 17.00
CA THR A 21 0.68 9.39 16.21
C THR A 21 0.40 8.11 15.44
N GLY A 22 -0.22 7.11 16.07
CA GLY A 22 -0.61 5.86 15.43
C GLY A 22 -1.57 6.08 14.27
N PHE A 23 -2.60 6.92 14.46
CA PHE A 23 -3.56 7.26 13.42
C PHE A 23 -2.90 7.94 12.21
N VAL A 24 -2.08 8.97 12.46
CA VAL A 24 -1.36 9.69 11.38
C VAL A 24 -0.41 8.74 10.64
N PHE A 25 0.32 7.90 11.38
CA PHE A 25 1.22 6.90 10.79
C PHE A 25 0.45 5.87 9.95
N SER A 26 -0.69 5.37 10.44
CA SER A 26 -1.53 4.42 9.71
C SER A 26 -2.06 5.02 8.40
N VAL A 27 -2.55 6.27 8.40
CA VAL A 27 -3.03 6.93 7.18
C VAL A 27 -1.88 7.16 6.19
N TYR A 28 -0.73 7.63 6.67
CA TYR A 28 0.45 7.84 5.84
C TYR A 28 0.95 6.54 5.19
N PHE A 29 1.07 5.49 6.00
CA PHE A 29 1.49 4.17 5.53
C PHE A 29 0.46 3.55 4.58
N TYR A 30 -0.83 3.71 4.86
CA TYR A 30 -1.89 3.21 3.99
C TYR A 30 -1.82 3.83 2.60
N THR A 31 -1.64 5.15 2.50
CA THR A 31 -1.52 5.83 1.21
C THR A 31 -0.28 5.37 0.47
N MET A 32 0.88 5.29 1.15
CA MET A 32 2.11 4.79 0.51
C MET A 32 1.99 3.34 0.07
N ARG A 33 1.33 2.47 0.84
CA ARG A 33 1.13 1.06 0.48
C ARG A 33 0.09 0.87 -0.63
N ALA A 34 -0.98 1.67 -0.64
CA ALA A 34 -2.01 1.64 -1.69
C ALA A 34 -1.49 2.21 -3.02
N VAL A 35 -0.66 3.26 -2.97
CA VAL A 35 -0.03 3.84 -4.17
C VAL A 35 1.09 2.93 -4.70
N ALA A 36 1.88 2.29 -3.82
CA ALA A 36 2.92 1.34 -4.25
C ALA A 36 2.38 0.09 -4.98
N SER A 37 1.12 -0.30 -4.77
CA SER A 37 0.47 -1.38 -5.51
C SER A 37 -0.22 -0.92 -6.81
N GLY A 38 -0.32 0.38 -7.07
CA GLY A 38 -0.99 0.94 -8.25
C GLY A 38 -0.20 0.78 -9.56
N ASP A 39 1.12 0.88 -9.48
CA ASP A 39 2.00 0.80 -10.66
C ASP A 39 2.33 -0.65 -11.07
N GLU A 40 2.12 -1.64 -10.21
CA GLU A 40 2.42 -3.05 -10.49
C GLU A 40 1.47 -3.68 -11.53
N LEU A 41 0.21 -3.23 -11.60
CA LEU A 41 -0.75 -3.77 -12.56
C LEU A 41 -0.45 -3.33 -13.99
N GLN A 42 -0.03 -2.08 -14.18
CA GLN A 42 0.41 -1.57 -15.49
C GLN A 42 1.77 -2.13 -15.89
N VAL A 43 2.72 -2.27 -14.95
CA VAL A 43 3.99 -2.97 -15.20
C VAL A 43 3.76 -4.44 -15.58
N ALA A 44 2.76 -5.11 -15.01
CA ALA A 44 2.39 -6.47 -15.41
C ALA A 44 1.78 -6.53 -16.82
N ILE A 45 0.98 -5.53 -17.19
CA ILE A 45 0.40 -5.41 -18.55
C ILE A 45 1.49 -5.10 -19.57
N ASP A 46 2.37 -4.13 -19.32
CA ASP A 46 3.50 -3.80 -20.20
C ASP A 46 4.42 -5.00 -20.39
N LYS A 47 4.75 -5.73 -19.31
CA LYS A 47 5.54 -6.97 -19.41
C LYS A 47 4.82 -8.09 -20.16
N PHE A 48 3.49 -8.15 -20.11
CA PHE A 48 2.70 -9.11 -20.87
C PHE A 48 2.63 -8.75 -22.36
N GLU A 49 2.44 -7.48 -22.72
CA GLU A 49 2.45 -7.02 -24.10
C GLU A 49 3.83 -7.15 -24.75
N GLU A 50 4.91 -6.87 -24.01
CA GLU A 50 6.27 -7.01 -24.51
C GLU A 50 6.62 -8.47 -24.85
N GLN A 51 6.09 -9.43 -24.09
CA GLN A 51 6.26 -10.86 -24.37
C GLN A 51 5.46 -11.30 -25.60
N LYS A 52 4.23 -10.79 -25.76
CA LYS A 52 3.41 -11.07 -26.95
C LYS A 52 4.04 -10.56 -28.24
N SER A 53 4.72 -9.40 -28.19
CA SER A 53 5.39 -8.82 -29.36
C SER A 53 6.64 -9.58 -29.80
N LYS A 54 7.28 -10.35 -28.89
CA LYS A 54 8.44 -11.21 -29.20
C LYS A 54 8.02 -12.58 -29.75
N ASP A 55 6.86 -13.09 -29.35
CA ASP A 55 6.29 -14.34 -29.90
C ASP A 55 5.83 -14.17 -31.36
N VAL A 56 5.27 -13.00 -31.70
CA VAL A 56 4.78 -12.69 -33.06
C VAL A 56 5.91 -12.52 -34.08
N SER A 57 7.11 -12.08 -33.66
CA SER A 57 8.27 -12.00 -34.57
C SER A 57 8.92 -13.35 -34.88
N THR A 58 8.53 -14.42 -34.17
CA THR A 58 9.05 -15.78 -34.35
C THR A 58 8.05 -16.72 -35.05
N MET A 59 6.80 -16.29 -35.29
CA MET A 59 5.88 -17.10 -36.10
C MET A 59 6.25 -16.97 -37.58
N PRO A 60 6.59 -18.09 -38.27
CA PRO A 60 6.95 -18.05 -39.67
C PRO A 60 5.73 -17.58 -40.48
N SER A 61 5.93 -16.54 -41.28
CA SER A 61 4.95 -16.03 -42.23
C SER A 61 4.44 -17.19 -43.09
N LYS A 62 3.19 -17.59 -42.88
CA LYS A 62 2.55 -18.60 -43.72
C LYS A 62 1.96 -17.90 -44.93
N VAL A 63 2.63 -18.16 -46.06
CA VAL A 63 2.26 -17.97 -47.47
C VAL A 63 0.77 -18.01 -47.78
#